data_AF-A0A969GCA4-F1
#
_entry.id   AF-A0A969GCA4-F1
#
_cell.length_a   1.000
_cell.length_b   1.000
_cell.length_c   1.000
_cell.angle_alpha   90.00
_cell.angle_beta   90.00
_cell.angle_gamma   90.00
#
_symmetry.space_group_name_H-M   'P 1'
#
loop_
_entity.id
_entity.type
_entity.pdbx_description
1 polymer ?
#
loop_
_entity_poly.entity_id
_entity_poly.type
_entity_poly.pdbx_seq_one_letter_code
_entity_poly.pdbx_strand_id
1 'polypeptide(L)'
;VMNPGQTFNKKWRLKNIGACAWNGYSLVFDSGESMNGPASKAIATVNPGQEIDIDVDLKAPNVAGNYRGYWRLVTNGNVIVPIVSGYQGKSFYVDIKVSAPATNTLPPAIAQTILVGLTGEDGFVTSTGTTNPNPNVGDNNSNEAVQAFVSFDLSSIPAGATIVKVVVDFSGYDVLGNPWSLSDGCLRAYSQNYGTVDASDYILDGNPTGAFIRWCGAAELSSASENTDMKTLVQSLVGSSRLQLRLQFKSPNPTANGTADMVRFGTIKLIVTYQ
;
A
#
# COMPACT_ATOMS: atom_id res chain seq x y z
N VAL A 1 -11.97 -30.47 -0.33
CA VAL A 1 -11.36 -29.19 -0.79
C VAL A 1 -10.24 -29.56 -1.73
N MET A 2 -10.11 -28.88 -2.86
CA MET A 2 -9.11 -29.13 -3.91
C MET A 2 -8.30 -27.87 -4.19
N ASN A 3 -7.05 -28.03 -4.62
CA ASN A 3 -6.25 -26.95 -5.19
C ASN A 3 -6.72 -26.62 -6.63
N PRO A 4 -6.52 -25.38 -7.10
CA PRO A 4 -6.75 -25.03 -8.51
C PRO A 4 -6.07 -26.01 -9.47
N GLY A 5 -6.81 -26.53 -10.45
CA GLY A 5 -6.27 -27.44 -11.46
C GLY A 5 -5.92 -28.85 -10.97
N GLN A 6 -6.19 -29.19 -9.70
CA GLN A 6 -5.91 -30.51 -9.14
C GLN A 6 -6.75 -31.59 -9.86
N THR A 7 -6.09 -32.64 -10.34
CA THR A 7 -6.76 -33.85 -10.83
C THR A 7 -7.16 -34.76 -9.66
N PHE A 8 -8.34 -35.37 -9.75
CA PHE A 8 -8.84 -36.30 -8.75
C PHE A 8 -9.75 -37.37 -9.37
N ASN A 9 -9.75 -38.57 -8.80
CA ASN A 9 -10.64 -39.65 -9.22
C ASN A 9 -11.91 -39.62 -8.35
N LYS A 10 -13.08 -39.51 -8.99
CA LYS A 10 -14.37 -39.61 -8.32
C LYS A 10 -14.96 -40.99 -8.56
N LYS A 11 -15.26 -41.70 -7.47
CA LYS A 11 -15.94 -42.99 -7.49
C LYS A 11 -17.33 -42.89 -6.88
N TRP A 12 -18.32 -43.51 -7.53
CA TRP A 12 -19.66 -43.73 -7.01
C TRP A 12 -19.95 -45.23 -6.98
N ARG A 13 -20.56 -45.70 -5.89
CA ARG A 13 -21.08 -47.07 -5.79
C ARG A 13 -22.58 -47.07 -6.03
N LEU A 14 -23.05 -47.81 -7.02
CA LEU A 14 -24.47 -47.95 -7.36
C LEU A 14 -24.90 -49.40 -7.23
N LYS A 15 -26.16 -49.61 -6.82
CA LYS A 15 -26.78 -50.95 -6.73
C LYS A 15 -27.92 -51.06 -7.74
N ASN A 16 -27.96 -52.16 -8.48
CA ASN A 16 -29.12 -52.48 -9.31
C ASN A 16 -30.25 -53.04 -8.45
N ILE A 17 -31.26 -52.21 -8.18
CA ILE A 17 -32.47 -52.59 -7.44
C ILE A 17 -33.66 -52.93 -8.36
N GLY A 18 -33.43 -52.95 -9.68
CA GLY A 18 -34.45 -53.30 -10.67
C GLY A 18 -34.52 -54.80 -10.96
N ALA A 19 -35.48 -55.20 -11.80
CA ALA A 19 -35.68 -56.59 -12.20
C ALA A 19 -34.81 -57.03 -13.39
N CYS A 20 -34.27 -56.07 -14.17
CA CYS A 20 -33.49 -56.35 -15.38
C CYS A 20 -31.99 -56.04 -15.15
N ALA A 21 -31.11 -56.80 -15.79
CA ALA A 21 -29.68 -56.52 -15.78
C ALA A 21 -29.37 -55.23 -16.57
N TRP A 22 -28.45 -54.41 -16.04
CA TRP A 22 -27.92 -53.24 -16.73
C TRP A 22 -26.90 -53.72 -17.78
N ASN A 23 -27.35 -54.03 -19.00
CA ASN A 23 -26.49 -54.50 -20.09
C ASN A 23 -26.35 -53.41 -21.16
N GLY A 24 -25.12 -52.94 -21.42
CA GLY A 24 -24.85 -51.86 -22.37
C GLY A 24 -25.23 -50.46 -21.84
N TYR A 25 -25.30 -50.28 -20.53
CA TYR A 25 -25.65 -49.01 -19.91
C TYR A 25 -24.42 -48.09 -19.86
N SER A 26 -24.66 -46.78 -19.78
CA SER A 26 -23.58 -45.78 -19.73
C SER A 26 -23.83 -44.75 -18.64
N LEU A 27 -22.76 -44.33 -17.98
CA LEU A 27 -22.69 -43.10 -17.21
C LEU A 27 -22.64 -41.92 -18.18
N VAL A 28 -23.44 -40.88 -17.99
CA VAL A 28 -23.39 -39.65 -18.78
C VAL A 28 -23.38 -38.41 -17.90
N PHE A 29 -22.68 -37.38 -18.35
CA PHE A 29 -22.78 -36.05 -17.75
C PHE A 29 -24.17 -35.46 -18.01
N ASP A 30 -24.77 -34.85 -17.00
CA ASP A 30 -26.12 -34.28 -17.05
C ASP A 30 -26.11 -32.76 -17.09
N SER A 31 -25.56 -32.13 -16.05
CA SER A 31 -25.57 -30.67 -15.89
C SER A 31 -24.57 -30.20 -14.82
N GLY A 32 -24.45 -28.89 -14.64
CA GLY A 32 -23.50 -28.27 -13.71
C GLY A 32 -22.11 -28.20 -14.34
N GLU A 33 -21.08 -28.54 -13.56
CA GLU A 33 -19.69 -28.51 -14.03
C GLU A 33 -19.11 -29.89 -14.31
N SER A 34 -18.67 -30.09 -15.55
CA SER A 34 -18.13 -31.38 -16.01
C SER A 34 -16.75 -31.67 -15.42
N MET A 35 -16.00 -30.64 -15.00
CA MET A 35 -14.66 -30.77 -14.42
C MET A 35 -13.73 -31.61 -15.32
N ASN A 36 -13.77 -31.37 -16.64
CA ASN A 36 -13.09 -32.17 -17.68
C ASN A 36 -13.46 -33.66 -17.72
N GLY A 37 -14.55 -34.06 -17.08
CA GLY A 37 -15.07 -35.41 -17.17
C GLY A 37 -15.59 -35.76 -18.56
N PRO A 38 -15.65 -37.05 -18.92
CA PRO A 38 -16.15 -37.50 -20.20
C PRO A 38 -17.65 -37.21 -20.35
N ALA A 39 -18.12 -36.94 -21.56
CA ALA A 39 -19.56 -36.81 -21.82
C ALA A 39 -20.32 -38.14 -21.56
N SER A 40 -19.67 -39.28 -21.79
CA SER A 40 -20.19 -40.63 -21.56
C SER A 40 -19.08 -41.63 -21.23
N LYS A 41 -19.38 -42.62 -20.38
CA LYS A 41 -18.53 -43.77 -20.06
C LYS A 41 -19.38 -45.04 -19.96
N ALA A 42 -19.09 -46.05 -20.78
CA ALA A 42 -19.76 -47.34 -20.69
C ALA A 42 -19.47 -48.00 -19.32
N ILE A 43 -20.48 -48.67 -18.76
CA ILE A 43 -20.32 -49.42 -17.51
C ILE A 43 -20.37 -50.94 -17.77
N ALA A 44 -19.77 -51.71 -16.87
CA ALA A 44 -19.88 -53.16 -16.90
C ALA A 44 -21.32 -53.63 -16.64
N THR A 45 -21.64 -54.86 -17.05
CA THR A 45 -22.95 -55.46 -16.78
C THR A 45 -23.19 -55.62 -15.28
N VAL A 46 -24.36 -55.17 -14.82
CA VAL A 46 -24.77 -55.26 -13.40
C VAL A 46 -26.09 -56.01 -13.28
N ASN A 47 -26.06 -57.21 -12.70
CA ASN A 47 -27.25 -58.03 -12.50
C ASN A 47 -28.17 -57.47 -11.39
N PRO A 48 -29.47 -57.82 -11.37
CA PRO A 48 -30.35 -57.50 -10.26
C PRO A 48 -29.73 -57.86 -8.90
N GLY A 49 -29.74 -56.91 -7.97
CA GLY A 49 -29.14 -57.04 -6.64
C GLY A 49 -27.64 -56.77 -6.55
N GLN A 50 -26.91 -56.67 -7.67
CA GLN A 50 -25.47 -56.45 -7.71
C GLN A 50 -25.11 -54.95 -7.56
N GLU A 51 -23.90 -54.69 -7.05
CA GLU A 51 -23.30 -53.36 -6.96
C GLU A 51 -22.16 -53.17 -7.98
N ILE A 52 -21.92 -51.91 -8.37
CA ILE A 52 -20.81 -51.48 -9.22
C ILE A 52 -20.18 -50.21 -8.66
N ASP A 53 -18.85 -50.13 -8.73
CA ASP A 53 -18.08 -48.90 -8.56
C ASP A 53 -17.81 -48.28 -9.94
N ILE A 54 -18.28 -47.05 -10.14
CA ILE A 54 -18.02 -46.27 -11.35
C ILE A 54 -17.10 -45.13 -10.98
N ASP A 55 -15.89 -45.13 -11.55
CA ASP A 55 -14.89 -44.09 -11.39
C ASP A 55 -14.87 -43.13 -12.59
N VAL A 56 -14.51 -41.87 -12.35
CA VAL A 56 -14.25 -40.85 -13.37
C VAL A 56 -13.10 -39.98 -12.92
N ASP A 57 -12.10 -39.81 -13.79
CA ASP A 57 -11.04 -38.83 -13.57
C ASP A 57 -11.52 -37.43 -13.92
N LEU A 58 -11.37 -36.51 -12.97
CA LEU A 58 -11.84 -35.12 -13.05
C LEU A 58 -10.69 -34.16 -12.72
N LYS A 59 -10.83 -32.91 -13.16
CA LYS A 59 -9.92 -31.82 -12.87
C LYS A 59 -10.67 -30.65 -12.24
N ALA A 60 -10.26 -30.25 -11.04
CA ALA A 60 -10.78 -29.08 -10.37
C ALA A 60 -10.55 -27.81 -11.22
N PRO A 61 -11.53 -26.90 -11.33
CA PRO A 61 -11.34 -25.62 -12.01
C PRO A 61 -10.18 -24.79 -11.43
N ASN A 62 -9.64 -23.86 -12.23
CA ASN A 62 -8.52 -23.01 -11.81
C ASN A 62 -8.93 -21.84 -10.89
N VAL A 63 -10.24 -21.55 -10.80
CA VAL A 63 -10.77 -20.43 -10.02
C VAL A 63 -11.32 -20.96 -8.71
N ALA A 64 -11.05 -20.26 -7.60
CA ALA A 64 -11.61 -20.60 -6.30
C ALA A 64 -13.14 -20.49 -6.31
N GLY A 65 -13.83 -21.47 -5.72
CA GLY A 65 -15.30 -21.54 -5.77
C GLY A 65 -15.84 -22.90 -5.36
N ASN A 66 -17.17 -23.01 -5.34
CA ASN A 66 -17.86 -24.28 -5.15
C ASN A 66 -18.36 -24.77 -6.52
N TYR A 67 -18.10 -26.03 -6.83
CA TYR A 67 -18.40 -26.61 -8.12
C TYR A 67 -19.09 -27.95 -7.94
N ARG A 68 -20.23 -28.11 -8.62
CA ARG A 68 -21.00 -29.35 -8.61
C ARG A 68 -21.27 -29.82 -10.02
N GLY A 69 -20.98 -31.09 -10.29
CA GLY A 69 -21.28 -31.78 -11.54
C GLY A 69 -22.29 -32.89 -11.31
N TYR A 70 -23.34 -32.93 -12.13
CA TYR A 70 -24.39 -33.94 -12.08
C TYR A 70 -24.17 -35.00 -13.16
N TRP A 71 -24.41 -36.25 -12.77
CA TRP A 71 -24.19 -37.43 -13.60
C TRP A 71 -25.38 -38.38 -13.46
N ARG A 72 -25.71 -39.10 -14.53
CA ARG A 72 -26.84 -40.04 -14.57
C ARG A 72 -26.48 -41.31 -15.32
N LEU A 73 -27.27 -42.36 -15.11
CA LEU A 73 -27.17 -43.60 -15.86
C LEU A 73 -28.22 -43.62 -16.97
N VAL A 74 -27.83 -44.04 -18.17
CA VAL A 74 -28.74 -44.26 -19.31
C VAL A 74 -28.67 -45.70 -19.80
N THR A 75 -29.79 -46.22 -20.27
CA THR A 75 -29.85 -47.53 -20.93
C THR A 75 -29.16 -47.48 -22.30
N ASN A 76 -28.95 -48.65 -22.93
CA ASN A 76 -28.46 -48.74 -24.31
C ASN A 76 -29.37 -48.06 -25.34
N GLY A 77 -30.65 -47.84 -25.01
CA GLY A 77 -31.62 -47.08 -25.80
C GLY A 77 -31.70 -45.58 -25.43
N ASN A 78 -30.73 -45.05 -24.68
CA ASN A 78 -30.69 -43.66 -24.19
C ASN A 78 -31.85 -43.26 -23.26
N VAL A 79 -32.48 -44.22 -22.59
CA VAL A 79 -33.52 -43.93 -21.59
C VAL A 79 -32.85 -43.66 -20.23
N ILE A 80 -33.27 -42.58 -19.55
CA ILE A 80 -32.75 -42.23 -18.23
C ILE A 80 -33.18 -43.26 -17.18
N VAL A 81 -32.21 -43.76 -16.40
CA VAL A 81 -32.47 -44.61 -15.26
C VAL A 81 -32.69 -43.73 -14.01
N PRO A 82 -33.83 -43.86 -13.30
CA PRO A 82 -34.06 -43.11 -12.08
C PRO A 82 -33.10 -43.56 -10.97
N ILE A 83 -32.67 -42.61 -10.14
CA ILE A 83 -31.76 -42.85 -9.03
C ILE A 83 -32.50 -42.56 -7.73
N VAL A 84 -32.64 -43.57 -6.88
CA VAL A 84 -33.22 -43.41 -5.54
C VAL A 84 -32.37 -42.42 -4.75
N SER A 85 -33.02 -41.42 -4.15
CA SER A 85 -32.37 -40.31 -3.45
C SER A 85 -31.42 -39.47 -4.32
N GLY A 86 -31.48 -39.60 -5.64
CA GLY A 86 -30.79 -38.73 -6.58
C GLY A 86 -31.40 -37.33 -6.62
N TYR A 87 -30.61 -36.35 -7.07
CA TYR A 87 -31.10 -35.02 -7.38
C TYR A 87 -32.21 -35.11 -8.45
N GLN A 88 -33.38 -34.56 -8.11
CA GLN A 88 -34.62 -34.68 -8.89
C GLN A 88 -34.99 -36.13 -9.25
N GLY A 89 -34.50 -37.12 -8.47
CA GLY A 89 -34.71 -38.55 -8.71
C GLY A 89 -33.99 -39.11 -9.94
N LYS A 90 -33.06 -38.36 -10.56
CA LYS A 90 -32.47 -38.72 -11.86
C LYS A 90 -30.94 -38.76 -11.86
N SER A 91 -30.31 -37.92 -11.05
CA SER A 91 -28.86 -37.71 -11.13
C SER A 91 -28.20 -37.81 -9.77
N PHE A 92 -26.96 -38.28 -9.73
CA PHE A 92 -26.05 -38.16 -8.59
C PHE A 92 -24.96 -37.14 -8.92
N TYR A 93 -24.10 -36.79 -7.96
CA TYR A 93 -23.20 -35.66 -8.14
C TYR A 93 -21.81 -35.87 -7.57
N VAL A 94 -20.91 -35.02 -8.04
CA VAL A 94 -19.64 -34.65 -7.42
C VAL A 94 -19.74 -33.20 -7.00
N ASP A 95 -19.31 -32.89 -5.78
CA ASP A 95 -19.29 -31.53 -5.25
C ASP A 95 -17.93 -31.26 -4.62
N ILE A 96 -17.27 -30.19 -5.08
CA ILE A 96 -15.95 -29.79 -4.61
C ILE A 96 -15.94 -28.30 -4.28
N LYS A 97 -15.11 -27.96 -3.29
CA LYS A 97 -14.66 -26.59 -3.05
C LYS A 97 -13.21 -26.46 -3.54
N VAL A 98 -12.99 -25.60 -4.53
CA VAL A 98 -11.64 -25.17 -4.93
C VAL A 98 -11.24 -24.00 -4.05
N SER A 99 -10.14 -24.16 -3.33
CA SER A 99 -9.53 -23.08 -2.57
C SER A 99 -8.14 -22.87 -3.11
N ALA A 100 -7.80 -21.63 -3.49
CA ALA A 100 -6.40 -21.29 -3.65
C ALA A 100 -5.69 -21.52 -2.31
N PRO A 101 -4.46 -22.06 -2.29
CA PRO A 101 -3.64 -22.00 -1.09
C PRO A 101 -3.53 -20.53 -0.69
N ALA A 102 -3.67 -20.26 0.61
CA ALA A 102 -3.39 -18.93 1.14
C ALA A 102 -1.96 -18.59 0.75
N THR A 103 -1.76 -17.56 -0.06
CA THR A 103 -0.44 -16.98 -0.23
C THR A 103 -0.08 -16.38 1.11
N ASN A 104 0.83 -17.02 1.85
CA ASN A 104 1.44 -16.45 3.04
C ASN A 104 2.36 -15.30 2.61
N THR A 105 1.79 -14.23 2.07
CA THR A 105 2.50 -12.96 1.97
C THR A 105 2.57 -12.42 3.39
N LEU A 106 3.79 -12.31 3.92
CA LEU A 106 4.02 -11.51 5.12
C LEU A 106 3.37 -10.13 4.92
N PRO A 107 2.77 -9.54 5.98
CA PRO A 107 2.43 -8.12 5.94
C PRO A 107 3.64 -7.33 5.44
N PRO A 108 3.44 -6.25 4.66
CA PRO A 108 4.55 -5.37 4.29
C PRO A 108 5.37 -5.03 5.53
N ALA A 109 6.68 -5.28 5.49
CA ALA A 109 7.55 -5.02 6.62
C ALA A 109 7.61 -3.51 6.85
N ILE A 110 7.13 -3.04 8.00
CA ILE A 110 7.25 -1.63 8.38
C ILE A 110 8.72 -1.35 8.73
N ALA A 111 9.35 -0.47 7.97
CA ALA A 111 10.72 0.00 8.18
C ALA A 111 10.73 1.48 8.59
N GLN A 112 11.83 1.94 9.19
CA GLN A 112 12.02 3.32 9.59
C GLN A 112 13.44 3.79 9.24
N THR A 113 13.55 5.04 8.77
CA THR A 113 14.82 5.73 8.54
C THR A 113 14.78 7.12 9.17
N ILE A 114 15.94 7.64 9.58
CA ILE A 114 16.11 9.00 10.10
C ILE A 114 16.89 9.79 9.06
N LEU A 115 16.24 10.79 8.48
CA LEU A 115 16.85 11.70 7.53
C LEU A 115 17.37 12.91 8.32
N VAL A 116 18.67 13.18 8.22
CA VAL A 116 19.30 14.34 8.85
C VAL A 116 19.55 15.45 7.82
N GLY A 117 19.60 16.69 8.27
CA GLY A 117 19.92 17.84 7.41
C GLY A 117 21.29 17.69 6.71
N LEU A 118 21.38 18.02 5.43
CA LEU A 118 22.64 18.00 4.67
C LEU A 118 23.36 19.33 4.81
N THR A 119 24.27 19.42 5.76
CA THR A 119 24.99 20.67 6.10
C THR A 119 25.81 21.29 4.95
N GLY A 120 26.10 20.53 3.88
CA GLY A 120 26.75 21.06 2.67
C GLY A 120 25.82 21.82 1.72
N GLU A 121 24.52 21.69 1.91
CA GLU A 121 23.47 22.34 1.10
C GLU A 121 22.59 23.26 1.93
N ASP A 122 22.58 23.11 3.24
CA ASP A 122 21.81 23.96 4.14
C ASP A 122 22.42 25.37 4.25
N GLY A 123 21.61 26.34 4.64
CA GLY A 123 22.09 27.71 4.84
C GLY A 123 20.97 28.73 5.01
N PHE A 124 21.32 30.00 4.99
CA PHE A 124 20.36 31.10 4.91
C PHE A 124 20.72 32.08 3.81
N VAL A 125 19.70 32.83 3.36
CA VAL A 125 19.85 34.00 2.50
C VAL A 125 19.13 35.18 3.14
N THR A 126 19.78 36.34 3.14
CA THR A 126 19.20 37.62 3.58
C THR A 126 18.45 38.31 2.44
N SER A 127 17.57 39.25 2.78
CA SER A 127 16.86 40.09 1.80
C SER A 127 17.77 40.93 0.88
N THR A 128 19.05 41.10 1.24
CA THR A 128 20.07 41.79 0.44
C THR A 128 20.95 40.82 -0.37
N GLY A 129 20.70 39.52 -0.29
CA GLY A 129 21.40 38.48 -1.07
C GLY A 129 22.65 37.91 -0.39
N THR A 130 22.95 38.30 0.84
CA THR A 130 24.05 37.68 1.62
C THR A 130 23.68 36.25 2.02
N THR A 131 24.61 35.30 1.85
CA THR A 131 24.42 33.88 2.18
C THR A 131 25.27 33.43 3.37
N ASN A 132 24.86 32.35 4.03
CA ASN A 132 25.62 31.69 5.10
C ASN A 132 25.27 30.20 5.16
N PRO A 133 26.22 29.30 5.46
CA PRO A 133 25.95 27.85 5.51
C PRO A 133 25.17 27.38 6.75
N ASN A 134 24.96 28.24 7.74
CA ASN A 134 24.15 27.87 8.91
C ASN A 134 22.69 28.26 8.66
N PRO A 135 21.73 27.33 8.69
CA PRO A 135 20.33 27.65 8.46
C PRO A 135 19.73 28.43 9.64
N ASN A 136 19.67 29.74 9.52
CA ASN A 136 19.02 30.63 10.49
C ASN A 136 17.87 31.38 9.82
N VAL A 137 16.80 31.69 10.57
CA VAL A 137 15.58 32.31 10.03
C VAL A 137 15.05 33.36 11.00
N GLY A 138 14.51 34.46 10.46
CA GLY A 138 14.10 35.62 11.26
C GLY A 138 14.67 36.89 10.63
N ASP A 139 15.35 37.71 11.42
CA ASP A 139 16.09 38.87 10.97
C ASP A 139 17.46 39.01 11.66
N ASN A 140 18.37 39.74 11.02
CA ASN A 140 19.70 40.00 11.56
C ASN A 140 19.80 41.39 12.23
N ASN A 141 20.97 41.72 12.79
CA ASN A 141 21.21 43.02 13.45
C ASN A 141 21.05 44.25 12.54
N SER A 142 21.12 44.06 11.21
CA SER A 142 20.85 45.12 10.23
C SER A 142 19.36 45.25 9.91
N ASN A 143 18.51 44.47 10.57
CA ASN A 143 17.11 44.27 10.22
C ASN A 143 16.99 43.90 8.73
N GLU A 144 17.72 42.88 8.30
CA GLU A 144 17.48 42.22 7.02
C GLU A 144 16.70 40.95 7.30
N ALA A 145 15.61 40.73 6.56
CA ALA A 145 14.87 39.48 6.66
C ALA A 145 15.72 38.31 6.18
N VAL A 146 15.65 37.18 6.87
CA VAL A 146 16.46 35.98 6.63
C VAL A 146 15.56 34.77 6.41
N GLN A 147 15.80 34.06 5.30
CA GLN A 147 15.17 32.79 4.97
C GLN A 147 16.18 31.67 5.14
N ALA A 148 15.82 30.62 5.88
CA ALA A 148 16.66 29.42 5.98
C ALA A 148 16.27 28.40 4.91
N PHE A 149 17.24 27.60 4.52
CA PHE A 149 17.15 26.56 3.50
C PHE A 149 17.76 25.30 4.08
N VAL A 150 16.99 24.21 4.03
CA VAL A 150 17.39 22.94 4.60
C VAL A 150 17.04 21.79 3.66
N SER A 151 17.87 20.76 3.68
CA SER A 151 17.84 19.66 2.72
C SER A 151 17.99 18.31 3.39
N PHE A 152 17.34 17.29 2.83
CA PHE A 152 17.36 15.92 3.32
C PHE A 152 17.62 14.96 2.17
N ASP A 153 18.54 14.01 2.36
CA ASP A 153 18.78 12.92 1.42
C ASP A 153 17.68 11.86 1.54
N LEU A 154 16.98 11.58 0.45
CA LEU A 154 15.90 10.58 0.39
C LEU A 154 16.38 9.21 -0.08
N SER A 155 17.65 9.06 -0.44
CA SER A 155 18.22 7.82 -1.01
C SER A 155 18.07 6.59 -0.11
N SER A 156 17.92 6.79 1.21
CA SER A 156 17.68 5.71 2.18
C SER A 156 16.26 5.13 2.12
N ILE A 157 15.33 5.78 1.42
CA ILE A 157 13.96 5.30 1.21
C ILE A 157 13.90 4.53 -0.12
N PRO A 158 13.54 3.23 -0.11
CA PRO A 158 13.44 2.44 -1.33
C PRO A 158 12.45 3.02 -2.33
N ALA A 159 12.79 2.94 -3.63
CA ALA A 159 11.86 3.31 -4.69
C ALA A 159 10.58 2.46 -4.62
N GLY A 160 9.42 3.10 -4.74
CA GLY A 160 8.11 2.45 -4.62
C GLY A 160 7.62 2.23 -3.20
N ALA A 161 8.38 2.63 -2.17
CA ALA A 161 7.94 2.57 -0.78
C ALA A 161 6.67 3.41 -0.54
N THR A 162 5.76 2.88 0.27
CA THR A 162 4.59 3.60 0.76
C THR A 162 4.93 4.21 2.11
N ILE A 163 4.93 5.53 2.20
CA ILE A 163 5.16 6.26 3.44
C ILE A 163 3.94 6.10 4.35
N VAL A 164 4.18 5.55 5.53
CA VAL A 164 3.15 5.32 6.55
C VAL A 164 3.04 6.54 7.46
N LYS A 165 4.18 7.09 7.89
CA LYS A 165 4.26 8.16 8.89
C LYS A 165 5.53 8.99 8.70
N VAL A 166 5.44 10.30 8.94
CA VAL A 166 6.60 11.20 9.04
C VAL A 166 6.48 12.01 10.33
N VAL A 167 7.53 11.97 11.15
CA VAL A 167 7.71 12.85 12.32
C VAL A 167 8.74 13.90 11.96
N VAL A 168 8.40 15.17 12.16
CA VAL A 168 9.28 16.31 11.95
C VAL A 168 9.89 16.70 13.29
N ASP A 169 11.23 16.69 13.37
CA ASP A 169 11.98 17.04 14.58
C ASP A 169 12.97 18.17 14.27
N PHE A 170 12.53 19.39 14.54
CA PHE A 170 13.32 20.62 14.39
C PHE A 170 13.70 21.19 15.76
N SER A 171 13.64 20.36 16.82
CA SER A 171 13.86 20.76 18.20
C SER A 171 15.33 21.09 18.52
N GLY A 172 16.26 20.68 17.66
CA GLY A 172 17.68 21.04 17.75
C GLY A 172 17.94 22.46 17.28
N TYR A 173 17.53 23.46 18.04
CA TYR A 173 17.72 24.88 17.73
C TYR A 173 18.07 25.70 18.98
N ASP A 174 18.58 26.91 18.77
CA ASP A 174 18.58 27.96 19.77
C ASP A 174 18.00 29.27 19.18
N VAL A 175 17.90 30.31 20.00
CA VAL A 175 17.33 31.60 19.60
C VAL A 175 18.27 32.76 19.90
N LEU A 176 18.27 33.75 19.00
CA LEU A 176 18.74 35.11 19.26
C LEU A 176 17.52 36.02 19.35
N GLY A 177 17.51 36.95 20.31
CA GLY A 177 16.38 37.86 20.49
C GLY A 177 15.05 37.13 20.73
N ASN A 178 13.96 37.68 20.18
CA ASN A 178 12.63 37.10 20.21
C ASN A 178 12.05 36.92 18.78
N PRO A 179 12.41 35.85 18.06
CA PRO A 179 11.92 35.59 16.69
C PRO A 179 10.40 35.43 16.61
N TRP A 180 9.75 35.12 17.72
CA TRP A 180 8.30 34.89 17.79
C TRP A 180 7.50 36.20 17.93
N SER A 181 8.18 37.34 18.14
CA SER A 181 7.53 38.66 18.20
C SER A 181 7.19 39.26 16.83
N LEU A 182 7.62 38.60 15.74
CA LEU A 182 7.28 38.96 14.36
C LEU A 182 5.75 38.90 14.12
N SER A 183 5.25 39.57 13.08
CA SER A 183 3.83 39.94 12.88
C SER A 183 2.77 38.88 13.23
N ASP A 184 3.03 37.59 12.97
CA ASP A 184 2.13 36.49 13.38
C ASP A 184 2.80 35.42 14.24
N GLY A 185 4.08 35.60 14.57
CA GLY A 185 4.87 34.70 15.40
C GLY A 185 5.00 33.28 14.85
N CYS A 186 4.67 33.03 13.57
CA CYS A 186 4.65 31.69 13.00
C CYS A 186 5.77 31.48 11.98
N LEU A 187 6.67 30.55 12.30
CA LEU A 187 7.62 29.99 11.35
C LEU A 187 6.89 29.04 10.39
N ARG A 188 7.26 29.06 9.11
CA ARG A 188 6.64 28.22 8.07
C ARG A 188 7.68 27.51 7.23
N ALA A 189 7.38 26.27 6.83
CA ALA A 189 8.18 25.49 5.89
C ALA A 189 7.47 25.33 4.54
N TYR A 190 8.20 25.57 3.47
CA TYR A 190 7.76 25.44 2.08
C TYR A 190 8.69 24.48 1.35
N SER A 191 8.16 23.63 0.47
CA SER A 191 9.01 22.88 -0.45
C SER A 191 9.61 23.83 -1.47
N GLN A 192 10.93 23.79 -1.64
CA GLN A 192 11.65 24.58 -2.64
C GLN A 192 12.87 23.79 -3.08
N ASN A 193 13.02 23.57 -4.39
CA ASN A 193 14.22 23.00 -4.96
C ASN A 193 15.21 24.15 -5.25
N TYR A 194 16.22 24.28 -4.40
CA TYR A 194 17.23 25.34 -4.44
C TYR A 194 18.63 24.80 -4.81
N GLY A 195 18.85 23.48 -4.77
CA GLY A 195 20.17 22.91 -5.02
C GLY A 195 21.16 23.26 -3.91
N THR A 196 22.10 24.17 -4.18
CA THR A 196 23.02 24.71 -3.16
C THR A 196 22.66 26.16 -2.93
N VAL A 197 22.56 26.58 -1.66
CA VAL A 197 22.12 27.93 -1.30
C VAL A 197 22.93 29.01 -1.99
N ASP A 198 22.23 29.88 -2.72
CA ASP A 198 22.77 31.09 -3.33
C ASP A 198 21.83 32.30 -3.16
N ALA A 199 22.32 33.48 -3.56
CA ALA A 199 21.58 34.73 -3.38
C ALA A 199 20.22 34.77 -4.10
N SER A 200 20.05 33.99 -5.18
CA SER A 200 18.83 33.94 -5.99
C SER A 200 17.70 33.12 -5.35
N ASP A 201 18.01 32.33 -4.32
CA ASP A 201 17.02 31.52 -3.61
C ASP A 201 16.07 32.35 -2.73
N TYR A 202 16.46 33.59 -2.40
CA TYR A 202 15.65 34.48 -1.59
C TYR A 202 14.35 34.86 -2.32
N ILE A 203 13.21 34.52 -1.70
CA ILE A 203 11.90 34.86 -2.25
C ILE A 203 11.38 36.14 -1.60
N LEU A 204 11.17 37.17 -2.42
CA LEU A 204 10.69 38.49 -1.97
C LEU A 204 9.20 38.49 -1.55
N ASP A 205 8.45 37.43 -1.84
CA ASP A 205 7.04 37.33 -1.42
C ASP A 205 6.96 37.14 0.10
N GLY A 206 6.49 38.20 0.76
CA GLY A 206 6.40 38.27 2.20
C GLY A 206 5.31 37.38 2.81
N ASN A 207 4.30 36.99 2.03
CA ASN A 207 3.14 36.22 2.51
C ASN A 207 2.84 34.99 1.64
N PRO A 208 3.81 34.09 1.44
CA PRO A 208 3.60 32.95 0.55
C PRO A 208 2.49 32.05 1.11
N THR A 209 1.67 31.51 0.20
CA THR A 209 0.66 30.50 0.52
C THR A 209 1.25 29.09 0.34
N GLY A 210 0.59 28.06 0.88
CA GLY A 210 1.02 26.67 0.67
C GLY A 210 2.17 26.19 1.57
N ALA A 211 2.28 26.72 2.79
CA ALA A 211 3.20 26.16 3.79
C ALA A 211 2.76 24.73 4.18
N PHE A 212 3.70 23.79 4.19
CA PHE A 212 3.47 22.40 4.63
C PHE A 212 3.51 22.27 6.15
N ILE A 213 4.24 23.17 6.82
CA ILE A 213 4.35 23.17 8.28
C ILE A 213 4.28 24.60 8.78
N ARG A 214 3.66 24.77 9.95
CA ARG A 214 3.58 26.02 10.68
C ARG A 214 3.87 25.77 12.15
N TRP A 215 4.81 26.51 12.71
CA TRP A 215 5.11 26.55 14.15
C TRP A 215 4.92 27.97 14.68
N CYS A 216 3.95 28.18 15.54
CA CYS A 216 3.57 29.48 16.09
C CYS A 216 4.12 29.68 17.51
N GLY A 217 5.40 29.38 17.69
CA GLY A 217 6.12 29.57 18.95
C GLY A 217 7.15 28.48 19.24
N ALA A 218 8.00 28.76 20.23
CA ALA A 218 9.07 27.86 20.66
C ALA A 218 8.57 26.48 21.11
N ALA A 219 7.42 26.43 21.81
CA ALA A 219 6.86 25.18 22.31
C ALA A 219 6.49 24.20 21.18
N GLU A 220 5.93 24.71 20.08
CA GLU A 220 5.58 23.89 18.92
C GLU A 220 6.84 23.43 18.17
N LEU A 221 7.83 24.30 17.98
CA LEU A 221 9.08 23.95 17.30
C LEU A 221 9.93 22.95 18.10
N SER A 222 9.89 23.03 19.43
CA SER A 222 10.61 22.12 20.34
C SER A 222 10.01 20.71 20.40
N SER A 223 8.85 20.47 19.78
CA SER A 223 8.16 19.18 19.85
C SER A 223 8.30 18.42 18.53
N ALA A 224 8.94 17.24 18.60
CA ALA A 224 8.90 16.29 17.50
C ALA A 224 7.47 15.77 17.31
N SER A 225 6.86 16.05 16.16
CA SER A 225 5.44 15.77 15.93
C SER A 225 5.20 15.13 14.57
N GLU A 226 4.18 14.26 14.50
CA GLU A 226 3.72 13.69 13.24
C GLU A 226 3.08 14.76 12.38
N ASN A 227 3.42 14.77 11.08
CA ASN A 227 2.90 15.76 10.15
C ASN A 227 2.39 15.10 8.86
N THR A 228 1.10 15.26 8.59
CA THR A 228 0.40 14.64 7.45
C THR A 228 0.76 15.27 6.12
N ASP A 229 1.03 16.57 6.10
CA ASP A 229 1.38 17.29 4.88
C ASP A 229 2.82 16.96 4.46
N MET A 230 3.73 16.85 5.43
CA MET A 230 5.08 16.36 5.22
C MET A 230 5.10 14.89 4.81
N LYS A 231 4.22 14.05 5.37
CA LYS A 231 4.03 12.68 4.87
C LYS A 231 3.65 12.68 3.39
N THR A 232 2.71 13.53 2.99
CA THR A 232 2.24 13.64 1.60
C THR A 232 3.36 14.11 0.68
N LEU A 233 4.16 15.10 1.12
CA LEU A 233 5.32 15.59 0.39
C LEU A 233 6.43 14.53 0.26
N VAL A 234 6.79 13.84 1.34
CA VAL A 234 7.81 12.77 1.28
C VAL A 234 7.32 11.64 0.37
N GLN A 235 6.02 11.28 0.42
CA GLN A 235 5.44 10.27 -0.46
C GLN A 235 5.55 10.65 -1.94
N SER A 236 5.30 11.91 -2.30
CA SER A 236 5.39 12.36 -3.69
C SER A 236 6.83 12.41 -4.21
N LEU A 237 7.81 12.43 -3.30
CA LEU A 237 9.23 12.46 -3.59
C LEU A 237 9.92 11.08 -3.49
N VAL A 238 9.20 10.00 -3.15
CA VAL A 238 9.79 8.65 -3.13
C VAL A 238 10.37 8.30 -4.49
N GLY A 239 11.63 7.87 -4.51
CA GLY A 239 12.39 7.60 -5.74
C GLY A 239 13.18 8.80 -6.28
N SER A 240 13.01 10.00 -5.70
CA SER A 240 13.93 11.12 -5.90
C SER A 240 15.10 11.05 -4.93
N SER A 241 16.12 11.88 -5.15
CA SER A 241 17.31 11.92 -4.30
C SER A 241 17.19 12.87 -3.10
N ARG A 242 16.30 13.88 -3.15
CA ARG A 242 16.33 15.00 -2.20
C ARG A 242 14.96 15.57 -1.90
N LEU A 243 14.79 16.00 -0.65
CA LEU A 243 13.77 16.95 -0.21
C LEU A 243 14.45 18.23 0.23
N GLN A 244 13.99 19.37 -0.26
CA GLN A 244 14.52 20.67 0.11
C GLN A 244 13.38 21.60 0.56
N LEU A 245 13.63 22.32 1.65
CA LEU A 245 12.67 23.18 2.32
C LEU A 245 13.24 24.58 2.50
N ARG A 246 12.42 25.59 2.22
CA ARG A 246 12.63 26.97 2.66
C ARG A 246 11.83 27.22 3.94
N LEU A 247 12.44 27.89 4.90
CA LEU A 247 11.87 28.31 6.17
C LEU A 247 11.83 29.83 6.25
N GLN A 248 10.68 30.40 6.60
CA GLN A 248 10.54 31.85 6.81
C GLN A 248 9.44 32.20 7.80
N PHE A 249 9.59 33.35 8.45
CA PHE A 249 8.46 34.06 9.07
C PHE A 249 7.68 34.86 8.02
N LYS A 250 6.43 35.20 8.36
CA LYS A 250 5.58 36.05 7.51
C LYS A 250 6.05 37.51 7.56
N SER A 251 5.84 38.24 6.47
CA SER A 251 6.08 39.68 6.41
C SER A 251 4.94 40.51 7.02
N PRO A 252 5.23 41.72 7.55
CA PRO A 252 6.54 42.38 7.53
C PRO A 252 7.54 41.75 8.51
N ASN A 253 8.65 41.28 7.93
CA ASN A 253 9.91 40.91 8.55
C ASN A 253 10.90 41.84 7.83
N PRO A 254 11.65 42.68 8.57
CA PRO A 254 12.17 42.50 9.92
C PRO A 254 11.56 43.38 11.01
N THR A 255 11.79 43.04 12.28
CA THR A 255 11.53 44.01 13.35
C THR A 255 12.55 45.15 13.21
N ALA A 256 12.12 46.40 13.30
CA ALA A 256 13.02 47.54 13.13
C ALA A 256 13.74 47.90 14.45
N ASN A 257 14.24 46.91 15.19
CA ASN A 257 14.79 47.08 16.54
C ASN A 257 16.34 47.02 16.61
N GLY A 258 17.03 46.70 15.51
CA GLY A 258 18.50 46.60 15.45
C GLY A 258 19.07 45.39 16.20
N THR A 259 18.23 44.43 16.56
CA THR A 259 18.54 43.21 17.29
C THR A 259 18.16 42.03 16.41
N ALA A 260 19.05 41.05 16.27
CA ALA A 260 18.71 39.84 15.54
C ALA A 260 17.66 39.02 16.33
N ASP A 261 16.50 38.81 15.73
CA ASP A 261 15.44 37.94 16.25
C ASP A 261 15.40 36.67 15.38
N MET A 262 16.28 35.71 15.69
CA MET A 262 16.50 34.51 14.87
C MET A 262 16.21 33.21 15.61
N VAL A 263 15.67 32.24 14.87
CA VAL A 263 15.84 30.82 15.17
C VAL A 263 17.09 30.34 14.44
N ARG A 264 18.02 29.70 15.15
CA ARG A 264 19.23 29.13 14.56
C ARG A 264 19.18 27.61 14.67
N PHE A 265 19.11 26.94 13.53
CA PHE A 265 18.98 25.49 13.51
C PHE A 265 20.34 24.82 13.66
N GLY A 266 20.40 23.83 14.55
CA GLY A 266 21.44 22.83 14.61
C GLY A 266 21.02 21.59 13.82
N THR A 267 21.06 20.42 14.46
CA THR A 267 20.62 19.17 13.81
C THR A 267 19.10 19.07 13.76
N ILE A 268 18.56 19.14 12.56
CA ILE A 268 17.15 18.84 12.24
C ILE A 268 17.02 17.43 11.64
N LYS A 269 15.84 16.83 11.81
CA LYS A 269 15.58 15.46 11.36
C LYS A 269 14.15 15.25 10.90
N LEU A 270 13.99 14.34 9.93
CA LEU A 270 12.72 13.71 9.59
C LEU A 270 12.82 12.22 9.92
N ILE A 271 11.87 11.71 10.71
CA ILE A 271 11.79 10.28 11.01
C ILE A 271 10.68 9.71 10.12
N VAL A 272 11.07 8.89 9.16
CA VAL A 272 10.18 8.39 8.11
C VAL A 272 9.95 6.90 8.31
N THR A 273 8.68 6.51 8.43
CA THR A 273 8.25 5.11 8.52
C THR A 273 7.54 4.73 7.22
N TYR A 274 7.94 3.61 6.61
CA TYR A 274 7.47 3.18 5.28
C TYR A 274 7.31 1.66 5.19
N GLN A 275 6.64 1.20 4.14
CA GLN A 275 6.42 -0.21 3.80
C GLN A 275 6.57 -0.49 2.30
#